data_AF-A0A0A2GTQ0-F1
#
_entry.id   AF-A0A0A2GTQ0-F1
#
_cell.length_a   1.000
_cell.length_b   1.000
_cell.length_c   1.000
_cell.angle_alpha   90.00
_cell.angle_beta   90.00
_cell.angle_gamma   90.00
#
_symmetry.space_group_name_H-M   'P 1'
#
loop_
_entity.id
_entity.type
_entity.pdbx_description
1 polymer ?
#
loop_
_entity_poly.entity_id
_entity_poly.type
_entity_poly.pdbx_seq_one_letter_code
_entity_poly.pdbx_strand_id
1 'polypeptide(L)'
;MKVVFLTLISVMLFTSCSTIEDNSPALQGIKDSLLFRANDSRAIFNTDGSLVVTGERGLEAVNLLVNNQSQSPVTLGGSNNTNIAVYTDENGVEYSTLNPLSRGNFAYSLNGDNSLSGEFNFTAYTESLQDSVFFYRGVAYQVPILSPLMNEPEVIVLQNNFTAKVNTIMFTPTIINSSVSGNLITVVGQTSTTSLALNFPLNTMAGDYLLGTNPDLSAGYTVPNGVSNATSGELTIITNDAANELIVGTFSFQTDDGFEVTEGAFTINY
;
A
#
# COMPACT_ATOMS: atom_id res chain seq x y z
N MET A 1 -38.39 50.68 35.47
CA MET A 1 -37.29 50.52 34.49
C MET A 1 -36.11 49.73 35.04
N LYS A 2 -35.60 50.02 36.25
CA LYS A 2 -34.47 49.26 36.86
C LYS A 2 -34.73 47.75 37.02
N VAL A 3 -35.94 47.35 37.43
CA VAL A 3 -36.28 45.93 37.65
C VAL A 3 -36.33 45.13 36.34
N VAL A 4 -36.87 45.73 35.26
CA VAL A 4 -36.93 45.12 33.92
C VAL A 4 -35.54 44.96 33.30
N PHE A 5 -34.66 45.94 33.55
CA PHE A 5 -33.27 45.87 33.09
C PHE A 5 -32.48 44.77 33.81
N LEU A 6 -32.74 44.58 35.11
CA LEU A 6 -32.10 43.53 35.91
C LEU A 6 -32.58 42.12 35.49
N THR A 7 -33.86 41.94 35.16
CA THR A 7 -34.37 40.66 34.63
C THR A 7 -33.81 40.34 33.26
N LEU A 8 -33.61 41.33 32.38
CA LEU A 8 -33.02 41.10 31.06
C LEU A 8 -31.55 40.63 31.14
N ILE A 9 -30.77 41.20 32.06
CA ILE A 9 -29.39 40.77 32.34
C ILE A 9 -29.35 39.37 32.96
N SER A 10 -30.30 39.05 33.86
CA SER A 10 -30.38 37.73 34.48
C SER A 10 -30.68 36.60 33.47
N VAL A 11 -31.48 36.87 32.42
CA VAL A 11 -31.81 35.88 31.39
C VAL A 11 -30.61 35.59 30.48
N MET A 12 -29.77 36.59 30.19
CA MET A 12 -28.55 36.42 29.38
C MET A 12 -27.47 35.57 30.09
N LEU A 13 -27.47 35.48 31.41
CA LEU A 13 -26.51 34.66 32.16
C LEU A 13 -26.83 33.15 32.12
N PHE A 14 -28.07 32.77 31.81
CA PHE A 14 -28.49 31.36 31.71
C PHE A 14 -28.37 30.77 30.30
N THR A 15 -28.02 31.57 29.28
CA THR A 15 -27.83 31.11 27.89
C THR A 15 -26.37 30.77 27.57
N SER A 16 -25.50 30.61 28.58
CA SER A 16 -24.17 30.05 28.37
C SER A 16 -24.29 28.57 28.02
N CYS A 17 -24.52 28.30 26.74
CA CYS A 17 -24.44 26.99 26.15
C CYS A 17 -22.97 26.56 26.25
N SER A 18 -22.63 25.72 27.23
CA SER A 18 -21.37 25.00 27.21
C SER A 18 -21.40 24.13 25.96
N THR A 19 -20.50 24.39 25.02
CA THR A 19 -20.17 23.42 23.97
C THR A 19 -19.72 22.15 24.69
N ILE A 20 -20.60 21.16 24.76
CA ILE A 20 -20.22 19.82 25.20
C ILE A 20 -19.29 19.34 24.09
N GLU A 21 -17.99 19.32 24.33
CA GLU A 21 -17.06 18.65 23.43
C GLU A 21 -17.38 17.16 23.51
N ASP A 22 -18.08 16.69 22.50
CA ASP A 22 -18.36 15.27 22.32
C ASP A 22 -17.03 14.61 21.99
N ASN A 23 -16.36 14.09 23.02
CA ASN A 23 -15.09 13.37 22.90
C ASN A 23 -15.33 11.95 22.37
N SER A 24 -16.20 11.82 21.38
CA SER A 24 -16.67 10.58 20.79
C SER A 24 -16.47 10.70 19.28
N PRO A 25 -15.56 9.93 18.66
CA PRO A 25 -14.78 8.82 19.23
C PRO A 25 -13.56 9.27 20.05
N ALA A 26 -13.04 8.38 20.89
CA ALA A 26 -11.78 8.60 21.61
C ALA A 26 -10.91 7.35 21.70
N LEU A 27 -9.60 7.53 21.46
CA LEU A 27 -8.56 6.61 21.91
C LEU A 27 -7.61 7.39 22.81
N GLN A 28 -7.55 7.03 24.09
CA GLN A 28 -6.77 7.75 25.09
C GLN A 28 -6.21 6.81 26.15
N GLY A 29 -5.17 7.23 26.86
CA GLY A 29 -4.54 6.47 27.93
C GLY A 29 -3.47 7.28 28.64
N ILE A 30 -2.90 6.74 29.71
CA ILE A 30 -1.78 7.40 30.40
C ILE A 30 -0.48 6.74 29.96
N LYS A 31 0.36 7.51 29.25
CA LYS A 31 1.71 7.15 28.80
C LYS A 31 2.73 7.69 29.78
N ASP A 32 3.41 6.84 30.54
CA ASP A 32 4.49 7.23 31.48
C ASP A 32 4.15 8.39 32.43
N SER A 33 2.88 8.53 32.81
CA SER A 33 2.27 9.61 33.63
C SER A 33 1.66 10.79 32.86
N LEU A 34 1.84 10.90 31.54
CA LEU A 34 1.21 11.93 30.72
C LEU A 34 -0.04 11.38 30.02
N LEU A 35 -1.09 12.19 29.95
CA LEU A 35 -2.26 11.85 29.15
C LEU A 35 -1.89 11.81 27.67
N PHE A 36 -2.07 10.66 27.04
CA PHE A 36 -2.18 10.50 25.61
C PHE A 36 -3.67 10.55 25.24
N ARG A 37 -4.02 11.43 24.30
CA ARG A 37 -5.35 11.50 23.71
C ARG A 37 -5.15 11.69 22.22
N ALA A 38 -5.65 10.73 21.45
CA ALA A 38 -5.60 10.80 20.01
C ALA A 38 -6.50 11.93 19.49
N ASN A 39 -6.02 12.62 18.46
CA ASN A 39 -6.80 13.56 17.65
C ASN A 39 -7.64 12.80 16.60
N ASP A 40 -7.13 11.66 16.14
CA ASP A 40 -7.83 10.74 15.23
C ASP A 40 -7.80 9.32 15.81
N SER A 41 -8.91 8.61 15.74
CA SER A 41 -8.98 7.21 16.15
C SER A 41 -9.84 6.42 15.19
N ARG A 42 -9.33 5.26 14.77
CA ARG A 42 -9.97 4.40 13.78
C ARG A 42 -9.64 2.94 14.04
N ALA A 43 -10.54 2.07 13.63
CA ALA A 43 -10.33 0.63 13.62
C ALA A 43 -10.54 0.07 12.21
N ILE A 44 -9.78 -0.95 11.84
CA ILE A 44 -9.86 -1.61 10.53
C ILE A 44 -9.91 -3.11 10.74
N PHE A 45 -10.89 -3.77 10.11
CA PHE A 45 -10.87 -5.22 9.93
C PHE A 45 -10.22 -5.57 8.60
N ASN A 46 -9.12 -6.28 8.67
CA ASN A 46 -8.40 -6.75 7.49
C ASN A 46 -9.07 -8.01 6.91
N THR A 47 -8.76 -8.30 5.65
CA THR A 47 -9.28 -9.47 4.93
C THR A 47 -8.77 -10.80 5.49
N ASP A 48 -7.64 -10.78 6.20
CA ASP A 48 -7.06 -11.92 6.91
C ASP A 48 -7.76 -12.22 8.26
N GLY A 49 -8.75 -11.41 8.65
CA GLY A 49 -9.50 -11.54 9.89
C GLY A 49 -8.85 -10.86 11.11
N SER A 50 -7.77 -10.10 10.90
CA SER A 50 -7.15 -9.27 11.93
C SER A 50 -7.88 -7.93 12.11
N LEU A 51 -7.78 -7.38 13.32
CA LEU A 51 -8.27 -6.07 13.71
C LEU A 51 -7.07 -5.19 14.07
N VAL A 52 -7.01 -4.01 13.47
CA VAL A 52 -6.05 -2.95 13.85
C VAL A 52 -6.83 -1.77 14.41
N VAL A 53 -6.48 -1.35 15.63
CA VAL A 53 -7.02 -0.12 16.24
C VAL A 53 -5.89 0.90 16.33
N THR A 54 -6.08 2.05 15.69
CA THR A 54 -5.09 3.12 15.60
C THR A 54 -5.61 4.38 16.29
N GLY A 55 -4.74 5.04 17.05
CA GLY A 55 -4.97 6.39 17.56
C GLY A 55 -3.75 7.26 17.34
N GLU A 56 -3.94 8.42 16.71
CA GLU A 56 -2.86 9.34 16.32
C GLU A 56 -2.98 10.68 17.05
N ARG A 57 -1.85 11.20 17.54
CA ARG A 57 -1.73 12.53 18.12
C ARG A 57 -0.55 13.27 17.49
N GLY A 58 -0.83 14.03 16.44
CA GLY A 58 0.23 14.71 15.68
C GLY A 58 1.13 13.69 14.99
N LEU A 59 2.38 13.57 15.43
CA LEU A 59 3.33 12.58 14.93
C LEU A 59 3.40 11.30 15.78
N GLU A 60 2.77 11.29 16.96
CA GLU A 60 2.70 10.09 17.80
C GLU A 60 1.55 9.18 17.35
N ALA A 61 1.74 7.86 17.46
CA ALA A 61 0.71 6.89 17.14
C ALA A 61 0.70 5.72 18.14
N VAL A 62 -0.50 5.21 18.45
CA VAL A 62 -0.71 3.94 19.16
C VAL A 62 -1.45 3.01 18.22
N ASN A 63 -0.91 1.81 18.00
CA ASN A 63 -1.49 0.77 17.17
C ASN A 63 -1.68 -0.52 17.99
N LEU A 64 -2.89 -1.07 18.00
CA LEU A 64 -3.23 -2.35 18.63
C LEU A 64 -3.62 -3.34 17.55
N LEU A 65 -2.80 -4.36 17.31
CA LEU A 65 -3.03 -5.44 16.36
C LEU A 65 -3.56 -6.68 17.09
N VAL A 66 -4.71 -7.17 16.64
CA VAL A 66 -5.35 -8.41 17.09
C VAL A 66 -5.54 -9.32 15.89
N ASN A 67 -4.85 -10.47 15.82
CA ASN A 67 -4.87 -11.32 14.61
C ASN A 67 -6.19 -12.06 14.39
N ASN A 68 -7.00 -12.21 15.44
CA ASN A 68 -8.31 -12.82 15.33
C ASN A 68 -9.34 -11.92 16.00
N GLN A 69 -10.09 -11.18 15.19
CA GLN A 69 -11.15 -10.27 15.63
C GLN A 69 -12.27 -10.93 16.46
N SER A 70 -12.37 -12.26 16.45
CA SER A 70 -13.36 -12.99 17.26
C SER A 70 -12.86 -13.25 18.69
N GLN A 71 -11.60 -12.90 18.99
CA GLN A 71 -10.99 -13.08 20.30
C GLN A 71 -10.96 -11.75 21.06
N SER A 72 -11.60 -11.74 22.24
CA SER A 72 -11.56 -10.65 23.21
C SER A 72 -11.91 -11.24 24.60
N PRO A 73 -11.16 -10.94 25.68
CA PRO A 73 -9.93 -10.15 25.69
C PRO A 73 -8.75 -10.88 25.04
N VAL A 74 -7.74 -10.12 24.61
CA VAL A 74 -6.48 -10.66 24.07
C VAL A 74 -5.29 -10.13 24.85
N THR A 75 -4.30 -10.99 25.06
CA THR A 75 -2.98 -10.57 25.53
C THR A 75 -2.25 -9.90 24.37
N LEU A 76 -1.52 -8.81 24.65
CA LEU A 76 -0.65 -8.12 23.72
C LEU A 76 0.82 -8.42 24.07
N GLY A 77 1.55 -9.03 23.14
CA GLY A 77 2.93 -9.44 23.35
C GLY A 77 3.14 -10.64 24.27
N GLY A 78 4.41 -10.92 24.57
CA GLY A 78 4.84 -12.13 25.27
C GLY A 78 5.31 -13.25 24.32
N SER A 79 5.83 -14.33 24.88
CA SER A 79 6.42 -15.42 24.08
C SER A 79 5.39 -16.08 23.16
N ASN A 80 5.66 -16.06 21.85
CA ASN A 80 4.80 -16.65 20.80
C ASN A 80 3.40 -16.03 20.69
N ASN A 81 3.24 -14.76 21.08
CA ASN A 81 1.99 -14.04 20.87
C ASN A 81 2.10 -13.15 19.63
N THR A 82 1.17 -13.32 18.70
CA THR A 82 1.14 -12.54 17.46
C THR A 82 0.33 -11.25 17.62
N ASN A 83 -0.47 -11.09 18.68
CA ASN A 83 -1.19 -9.84 18.96
C ASN A 83 -0.22 -8.83 19.55
N ILE A 84 -0.07 -7.66 18.94
CA ILE A 84 1.00 -6.70 19.24
C ILE A 84 0.41 -5.32 19.48
N ALA A 85 0.96 -4.60 20.47
CA ALA A 85 0.82 -3.16 20.54
C ALA A 85 2.12 -2.47 20.14
N VAL A 86 1.99 -1.39 19.38
CA VAL A 86 3.10 -0.52 18.97
C VAL A 86 2.73 0.91 19.36
N TYR A 87 3.70 1.61 19.94
CA TYR A 87 3.65 3.05 20.12
C TYR A 87 4.83 3.69 19.39
N THR A 88 4.56 4.74 18.62
CA THR A 88 5.56 5.52 17.91
C THR A 88 5.57 6.94 18.50
N ASP A 89 6.75 7.43 18.88
CA ASP A 89 6.91 8.78 19.44
C ASP A 89 7.00 9.87 18.36
N GLU A 90 7.11 11.14 18.77
CA GLU A 90 7.21 12.30 17.87
C GLU A 90 8.47 12.27 16.98
N ASN A 91 9.51 11.51 17.35
CA ASN A 91 10.76 11.37 16.62
C ASN A 91 10.76 10.15 15.69
N GLY A 92 9.67 9.37 15.66
CA GLY A 92 9.57 8.13 14.90
C GLY A 92 10.20 6.92 15.58
N VAL A 93 10.52 7.00 16.88
CA VAL A 93 11.03 5.86 17.64
C VAL A 93 9.88 4.93 17.98
N GLU A 94 10.02 3.65 17.61
CA GLU A 94 9.01 2.62 17.85
C GLU A 94 9.28 1.82 19.13
N TYR A 95 8.23 1.63 19.90
CA TYR A 95 8.17 0.78 21.08
C TYR A 95 7.12 -0.29 20.80
N SER A 96 7.50 -1.57 20.86
CA SER A 96 6.58 -2.67 20.57
C SER A 96 6.50 -3.70 21.70
N THR A 97 5.39 -4.44 21.71
CA THR A 97 5.22 -5.59 22.61
C THR A 97 5.76 -6.91 22.03
N LEU A 98 6.53 -6.87 20.94
CA LEU A 98 7.10 -8.06 20.30
C LEU A 98 8.09 -8.80 21.20
N ASN A 99 8.73 -8.09 22.13
CA ASN A 99 9.73 -8.69 23.00
C ASN A 99 9.10 -9.60 24.08
N PRO A 100 9.73 -10.72 24.46
CA PRO A 100 9.27 -11.60 25.54
C PRO A 100 9.14 -10.96 26.94
N LEU A 101 9.75 -9.79 27.19
CA LEU A 101 9.60 -9.01 28.43
C LEU A 101 8.34 -8.15 28.44
N SER A 102 7.74 -7.91 27.28
CA SER A 102 6.54 -7.08 27.09
C SER A 102 5.30 -7.75 27.66
N ARG A 103 4.36 -6.96 28.14
CA ARG A 103 3.07 -7.45 28.64
C ARG A 103 2.00 -6.46 28.20
N GLY A 104 0.81 -6.94 27.93
CA GLY A 104 -0.32 -6.08 27.67
C GLY A 104 -1.61 -6.86 27.53
N ASN A 105 -2.71 -6.14 27.56
CA ASN A 105 -4.04 -6.69 27.40
C ASN A 105 -4.92 -5.69 26.65
N PHE A 106 -5.76 -6.20 25.77
CA PHE A 106 -6.81 -5.44 25.13
C PHE A 106 -8.13 -6.20 25.22
N ALA A 107 -9.11 -5.58 25.87
CA ALA A 107 -10.47 -6.10 26.00
C ALA A 107 -11.41 -5.15 25.27
N TYR A 108 -12.05 -5.63 24.21
CA TYR A 108 -12.94 -4.80 23.38
C TYR A 108 -14.26 -5.51 23.07
N SER A 109 -15.24 -4.71 22.63
CA SER A 109 -16.55 -5.14 22.19
C SER A 109 -17.04 -4.24 21.06
N LEU A 110 -17.90 -4.79 20.19
CA LEU A 110 -18.54 -4.04 19.11
C LEU A 110 -19.82 -3.39 19.64
N ASN A 111 -20.01 -2.09 19.37
CA ASN A 111 -21.12 -1.31 19.90
C ASN A 111 -22.43 -1.47 19.06
N GLY A 112 -22.38 -2.21 17.95
CA GLY A 112 -23.53 -2.45 17.06
C GLY A 112 -23.81 -1.33 16.04
N ASP A 113 -23.09 -0.22 16.12
CA ASP A 113 -23.15 0.96 15.25
C ASP A 113 -21.91 1.12 14.37
N ASN A 114 -21.25 0.00 14.04
CA ASN A 114 -19.99 -0.03 13.30
C ASN A 114 -18.85 0.73 14.01
N SER A 115 -18.86 0.72 15.34
CA SER A 115 -17.76 1.18 16.18
C SER A 115 -17.38 0.12 17.22
N LEU A 116 -16.19 0.25 17.81
CA LEU A 116 -15.75 -0.57 18.94
C LEU A 116 -15.42 0.27 20.16
N SER A 117 -15.62 -0.34 21.33
CA SER A 117 -15.19 0.21 22.62
C SER A 117 -14.41 -0.84 23.39
N GLY A 118 -13.44 -0.41 24.19
CA GLY A 118 -12.61 -1.32 24.95
C GLY A 118 -11.61 -0.63 25.87
N GLU A 119 -10.91 -1.45 26.65
CA GLU A 119 -9.84 -1.03 27.54
C GLU A 119 -8.54 -1.71 27.15
N PHE A 120 -7.44 -0.96 27.17
CA PHE A 120 -6.11 -1.48 26.88
C PHE A 120 -5.07 -1.02 27.89
N ASN A 121 -4.04 -1.83 28.04
CA ASN A 121 -2.80 -1.48 28.72
C ASN A 121 -1.66 -2.30 28.13
N PHE A 122 -0.46 -1.74 28.11
CA PHE A 122 0.73 -2.47 27.70
C PHE A 122 2.03 -1.81 28.18
N THR A 123 3.06 -2.63 28.28
CA THR A 123 4.46 -2.24 28.41
C THR A 123 5.18 -2.68 27.14
N ALA A 124 5.75 -1.71 26.42
CA ALA A 124 6.44 -1.92 25.16
C ALA A 124 7.88 -1.41 25.25
N TYR A 125 8.76 -1.99 24.45
CA TYR A 125 10.20 -1.69 24.45
C TYR A 125 10.67 -1.32 23.04
N THR A 126 11.73 -0.52 22.95
CA THR A 126 12.45 -0.35 21.68
C THR A 126 13.08 -1.67 21.26
N GLU A 127 13.40 -1.83 19.97
CA GLU A 127 14.07 -3.04 19.46
C GLU A 127 15.37 -3.36 20.21
N SER A 128 16.10 -2.31 20.60
CA SER A 128 17.36 -2.42 21.35
C SER A 128 17.20 -2.74 22.84
N LEU A 129 15.96 -2.74 23.36
CA LEU A 129 15.62 -2.94 24.78
C LEU A 129 16.26 -1.95 25.75
N GLN A 130 16.74 -0.81 25.24
CA GLN A 130 17.35 0.24 26.06
C GLN A 130 16.32 1.17 26.69
N ASP A 131 15.09 1.18 26.16
CA ASP A 131 14.03 2.08 26.60
C ASP A 131 12.66 1.40 26.49
N SER A 132 11.70 1.91 27.28
CA SER A 132 10.38 1.33 27.44
C SER A 132 9.31 2.38 27.67
N VAL A 133 8.09 2.11 27.19
CA VAL A 133 6.90 2.93 27.42
C VAL A 133 5.83 2.12 28.15
N PHE A 134 5.11 2.77 29.06
CA PHE A 134 4.00 2.20 29.81
C PHE A 134 2.70 2.92 29.48
N PHE A 135 1.77 2.20 28.86
CA PHE A 135 0.38 2.63 28.68
C PHE A 135 -0.52 1.95 29.71
N TYR A 136 -1.17 2.74 30.56
CA TYR A 136 -2.15 2.25 31.53
C TYR A 136 -3.44 3.06 31.48
N ARG A 137 -4.54 2.42 31.89
CA ARG A 137 -5.91 2.98 31.82
C ARG A 137 -6.26 3.48 30.42
N GLY A 138 -5.84 2.72 29.40
CA GLY A 138 -6.19 2.98 28.01
C GLY A 138 -7.67 2.69 27.78
N VAL A 139 -8.34 3.57 27.04
CA VAL A 139 -9.75 3.47 26.67
C VAL A 139 -9.88 3.77 25.18
N ALA A 140 -10.55 2.86 24.47
CA ALA A 140 -11.15 3.08 23.17
C ALA A 140 -12.66 3.27 23.39
N TYR A 141 -13.22 4.39 22.96
CA TYR A 141 -14.65 4.70 23.10
C TYR A 141 -15.23 5.07 21.75
N GLN A 142 -16.20 4.26 21.30
CA GLN A 142 -16.87 4.41 20.01
C GLN A 142 -15.92 4.61 18.82
N VAL A 143 -14.74 3.99 18.85
CA VAL A 143 -13.76 4.10 17.76
C VAL A 143 -14.40 3.56 16.48
N PRO A 144 -14.55 4.38 15.43
CA PRO A 144 -15.23 3.98 14.21
C PRO A 144 -14.44 2.86 13.54
N ILE A 145 -15.15 1.79 13.19
CA ILE A 145 -14.61 0.72 12.36
C ILE A 145 -14.75 1.20 10.94
N LEU A 146 -13.67 1.69 10.38
CA LEU A 146 -13.64 1.92 8.96
C LEU A 146 -13.70 0.55 8.30
N SER A 147 -14.52 0.43 7.25
CA SER A 147 -14.23 -0.59 6.25
C SER A 147 -12.74 -0.44 5.95
N PRO A 148 -11.96 -1.54 5.85
CA PRO A 148 -10.60 -1.39 5.38
C PRO A 148 -10.70 -0.48 4.17
N LEU A 149 -9.95 0.63 4.21
CA LEU A 149 -9.45 1.12 2.95
C LEU A 149 -8.80 -0.15 2.42
N MET A 150 -9.51 -0.82 1.50
CA MET A 150 -8.82 -1.50 0.45
C MET A 150 -7.90 -0.37 0.02
N ASN A 151 -6.63 -0.48 0.41
CA ASN A 151 -5.62 -0.05 -0.51
C ASN A 151 -6.07 -0.80 -1.76
N GLU A 152 -6.89 -0.15 -2.59
CA GLU A 152 -6.84 -0.32 -4.03
C GLU A 152 -5.35 -0.52 -4.23
N PRO A 153 -4.93 -1.75 -4.60
CA PRO A 153 -3.51 -2.06 -4.67
C PRO A 153 -2.91 -0.86 -5.33
N GLU A 154 -1.94 -0.20 -4.67
CA GLU A 154 -1.32 0.99 -5.24
C GLU A 154 -1.00 0.59 -6.66
N VAL A 155 -1.77 1.13 -7.62
CA VAL A 155 -1.57 0.75 -9.00
C VAL A 155 -0.27 1.42 -9.28
N ILE A 156 0.82 0.67 -9.14
CA ILE A 156 2.10 1.05 -9.68
C ILE A 156 1.81 1.04 -11.17
N VAL A 157 1.32 2.17 -11.69
CA VAL A 157 1.23 2.43 -13.11
C VAL A 157 2.68 2.55 -13.52
N LEU A 158 3.34 1.42 -13.74
CA LEU A 158 4.66 1.39 -14.31
C LEU A 158 4.51 2.02 -15.67
N GLN A 159 5.00 3.25 -15.83
CA GLN A 159 4.90 3.94 -17.10
C GLN A 159 5.44 3.05 -18.21
N ASN A 160 4.73 2.99 -19.34
CA ASN A 160 5.17 2.20 -20.49
C ASN A 160 6.64 2.53 -20.79
N ASN A 161 7.48 1.50 -20.74
CA ASN A 161 8.89 1.57 -21.03
C ASN A 161 9.22 0.58 -22.14
N PHE A 162 10.05 1.00 -23.07
CA PHE A 162 10.54 0.17 -24.14
C PHE A 162 11.91 0.71 -24.56
N THR A 163 12.96 -0.03 -24.28
CA THR A 163 14.34 0.39 -24.58
C THR A 163 15.11 -0.76 -25.19
N ALA A 164 16.09 -0.46 -26.03
CA ALA A 164 17.06 -1.43 -26.54
C ALA A 164 18.31 -0.72 -27.03
N LYS A 165 19.31 -1.48 -27.45
CA LYS A 165 20.40 -1.03 -28.33
C LYS A 165 20.24 -1.70 -29.69
N VAL A 166 20.35 -0.93 -30.76
CA VAL A 166 20.45 -1.43 -32.14
C VAL A 166 21.86 -1.16 -32.64
N ASN A 167 22.61 -2.22 -32.97
CA ASN A 167 24.02 -2.15 -33.33
C ASN A 167 24.82 -1.30 -32.32
N THR A 168 24.62 -1.56 -31.02
CA THR A 168 25.22 -0.84 -29.87
C THR A 168 24.68 0.58 -29.60
N ILE A 169 23.89 1.16 -30.51
CA ILE A 169 23.34 2.51 -30.35
C ILE A 169 22.02 2.43 -29.59
N MET A 170 21.86 3.26 -28.56
CA MET A 170 20.62 3.35 -27.79
C MET A 170 19.43 3.69 -28.68
N PHE A 171 18.43 2.82 -28.67
CA PHE A 171 17.10 3.05 -29.21
C PHE A 171 16.20 3.58 -28.09
N THR A 172 15.85 4.85 -28.19
CA THR A 172 14.94 5.52 -27.25
C THR A 172 13.69 5.94 -28.01
N PRO A 173 12.58 5.18 -27.90
CA PRO A 173 11.35 5.52 -28.62
C PRO A 173 10.74 6.79 -28.06
N THR A 174 10.19 7.60 -28.95
CA THR A 174 9.37 8.78 -28.61
C THR A 174 7.91 8.43 -28.39
N ILE A 175 7.47 7.29 -28.96
CA ILE A 175 6.11 6.75 -28.82
C ILE A 175 6.24 5.27 -28.50
N ILE A 176 5.49 4.81 -27.50
CA ILE A 176 5.36 3.39 -27.15
C ILE A 176 3.88 3.06 -27.26
N ASN A 177 3.56 2.13 -28.17
CA ASN A 177 2.20 1.65 -28.38
C ASN A 177 2.14 0.17 -28.02
N SER A 178 1.04 -0.23 -27.39
CA SER A 178 0.63 -1.61 -27.21
C SER A 178 -0.77 -1.80 -27.78
N SER A 179 -1.05 -2.99 -28.28
CA SER A 179 -2.41 -3.36 -28.68
C SER A 179 -2.64 -4.84 -28.49
N VAL A 180 -3.82 -5.19 -28.00
CA VAL A 180 -4.32 -6.56 -27.97
C VAL A 180 -5.32 -6.75 -29.11
N SER A 181 -5.09 -7.73 -29.98
CA SER A 181 -6.02 -8.11 -31.03
C SER A 181 -6.21 -9.63 -31.05
N GLY A 182 -7.36 -10.09 -30.57
CA GLY A 182 -7.61 -11.52 -30.37
C GLY A 182 -6.68 -12.09 -29.28
N ASN A 183 -5.84 -13.06 -29.63
CA ASN A 183 -4.88 -13.68 -28.71
C ASN A 183 -3.45 -13.13 -28.87
N LEU A 184 -3.25 -12.02 -29.57
CA LEU A 184 -1.92 -11.47 -29.85
C LEU A 184 -1.73 -10.12 -29.17
N ILE A 185 -0.65 -9.99 -28.40
CA ILE A 185 -0.14 -8.70 -27.94
C ILE A 185 0.90 -8.23 -28.95
N THR A 186 0.77 -6.98 -29.38
CA THR A 186 1.79 -6.27 -30.15
C THR A 186 2.30 -5.11 -29.32
N VAL A 187 3.62 -5.03 -29.15
CA VAL A 187 4.32 -3.93 -28.49
C VAL A 187 5.23 -3.26 -29.50
N VAL A 188 5.13 -1.94 -29.65
CA VAL A 188 5.94 -1.16 -30.61
C VAL A 188 6.55 0.06 -29.95
N GLY A 189 7.87 0.15 -29.96
CA GLY A 189 8.60 1.40 -29.73
C GLY A 189 8.90 2.09 -31.07
N GLN A 190 8.57 3.37 -31.19
CA GLN A 190 8.76 4.15 -32.42
C GLN A 190 9.62 5.39 -32.17
N THR A 191 10.55 5.66 -33.08
CA THR A 191 11.20 6.96 -33.26
C THR A 191 10.56 7.68 -34.45
N SER A 192 11.11 8.83 -34.86
CA SER A 192 10.67 9.55 -36.06
C SER A 192 10.85 8.77 -37.37
N THR A 193 11.77 7.80 -37.41
CA THR A 193 12.17 7.12 -38.67
C THR A 193 12.27 5.60 -38.58
N THR A 194 12.24 5.03 -37.37
CA THR A 194 12.41 3.59 -37.15
C THR A 194 11.48 3.08 -36.06
N SER A 195 11.20 1.78 -36.05
CA SER A 195 10.43 1.15 -34.97
C SER A 195 10.92 -0.26 -34.66
N LEU A 196 10.85 -0.63 -33.38
CA LEU A 196 11.00 -2.01 -32.91
C LEU A 196 9.63 -2.54 -32.53
N ALA A 197 9.31 -3.74 -32.98
CA ALA A 197 8.06 -4.41 -32.65
C ALA A 197 8.31 -5.81 -32.08
N LEU A 198 7.52 -6.19 -31.08
CA LEU A 198 7.41 -7.53 -30.54
C LEU A 198 5.95 -7.99 -30.69
N ASN A 199 5.74 -9.23 -31.09
CA ASN A 199 4.43 -9.87 -31.12
C ASN A 199 4.52 -11.23 -30.44
N PHE A 200 3.61 -11.51 -29.51
CA PHE A 200 3.55 -12.78 -28.80
C PHE A 200 2.13 -13.03 -28.25
N PRO A 201 1.77 -14.28 -27.92
CA PRO A 201 0.45 -14.60 -27.41
C PRO A 201 0.09 -13.87 -26.10
N LEU A 202 -1.18 -13.48 -25.96
CA LEU A 202 -1.72 -12.80 -24.76
C LEU A 202 -1.48 -13.61 -23.48
N ASN A 203 -1.55 -14.93 -23.59
CA ASN A 203 -1.38 -15.87 -22.47
C ASN A 203 0.06 -16.41 -22.34
N THR A 204 1.06 -15.72 -22.90
CA THR A 204 2.47 -16.13 -22.75
C THR A 204 2.84 -16.05 -21.27
N MET A 205 3.20 -17.18 -20.67
CA MET A 205 3.62 -17.26 -19.27
C MET A 205 5.04 -16.71 -19.09
N ALA A 206 5.46 -16.52 -17.83
CA ALA A 206 6.85 -16.20 -17.54
C ALA A 206 7.79 -17.33 -18.03
N GLY A 207 8.90 -16.95 -18.65
CA GLY A 207 9.85 -17.88 -19.25
C GLY A 207 10.58 -17.31 -20.45
N ASP A 208 11.46 -18.14 -21.02
CA ASP A 208 12.33 -17.80 -22.14
C ASP A 208 11.82 -18.42 -23.45
N TYR A 209 11.78 -17.61 -24.50
CA TYR A 209 11.19 -17.98 -25.79
C TYR A 209 12.13 -17.58 -26.93
N LEU A 210 12.43 -18.54 -27.80
CA LEU A 210 13.26 -18.29 -28.98
C LEU A 210 12.53 -17.41 -30.00
N LEU A 211 13.22 -16.39 -30.51
CA LEU A 211 12.77 -15.54 -31.62
C LEU A 211 13.34 -16.07 -32.95
N GLY A 212 12.57 -15.93 -34.03
CA GLY A 212 12.95 -16.30 -35.41
C GLY A 212 12.69 -17.77 -35.79
N THR A 213 12.61 -18.67 -34.81
CA THR A 213 12.23 -20.09 -35.04
C THR A 213 10.85 -20.44 -34.52
N ASN A 214 10.34 -19.70 -33.53
CA ASN A 214 9.01 -19.90 -32.99
C ASN A 214 7.97 -19.19 -33.88
N PRO A 215 6.96 -19.89 -34.43
CA PRO A 215 5.95 -19.26 -35.28
C PRO A 215 4.97 -18.36 -34.52
N ASP A 216 4.83 -18.55 -33.21
CA ASP A 216 3.87 -17.80 -32.38
C ASP A 216 4.47 -16.49 -31.86
N LEU A 217 5.80 -16.32 -31.94
CA LEU A 217 6.50 -15.13 -31.49
C LEU A 217 7.29 -14.51 -32.64
N SER A 218 7.17 -13.20 -32.81
CA SER A 218 7.97 -12.47 -33.78
C SER A 218 8.48 -11.16 -33.22
N ALA A 219 9.65 -10.75 -33.72
CA ALA A 219 10.22 -9.45 -33.46
C ALA A 219 10.75 -8.87 -34.78
N GLY A 220 10.79 -7.56 -34.88
CA GLY A 220 11.28 -6.90 -36.08
C GLY A 220 11.75 -5.48 -35.84
N TYR A 221 12.71 -5.06 -36.65
CA TYR A 221 13.19 -3.69 -36.70
C TYR A 221 12.83 -3.08 -38.06
N THR A 222 11.98 -2.05 -38.03
CA THR A 222 11.58 -1.32 -39.23
C THR A 222 12.47 -0.11 -39.41
N VAL A 223 13.06 -0.01 -40.59
CA VAL A 223 13.81 1.14 -41.08
C VAL A 223 13.06 1.75 -42.28
N PRO A 224 13.42 2.95 -42.76
CA PRO A 224 12.71 3.58 -43.88
C PRO A 224 12.62 2.73 -45.15
N ASN A 225 13.52 1.75 -45.31
CA ASN A 225 13.59 0.88 -46.49
C ASN A 225 12.81 -0.43 -46.35
N GLY A 226 12.21 -0.71 -45.19
CA GLY A 226 11.45 -1.94 -44.96
C GLY A 226 11.53 -2.48 -43.54
N VAL A 227 10.94 -3.65 -43.36
CA VAL A 227 10.96 -4.40 -42.10
C VAL A 227 12.05 -5.45 -42.18
N SER A 228 12.96 -5.44 -41.20
CA SER A 228 13.96 -6.50 -41.02
C SER A 228 13.53 -7.38 -39.85
N ASN A 229 13.23 -8.65 -40.13
CA ASN A 229 12.63 -9.58 -39.16
C ASN A 229 13.69 -10.31 -38.35
N ALA A 230 13.39 -10.63 -37.09
CA ALA A 230 14.24 -11.46 -36.26
C ALA A 230 14.40 -12.87 -36.86
N THR A 231 15.66 -13.32 -36.98
CA THR A 231 16.02 -14.66 -37.45
C THR A 231 16.54 -15.56 -36.32
N SER A 232 17.02 -14.95 -35.24
CA SER A 232 17.45 -15.62 -34.02
C SER A 232 17.35 -14.65 -32.84
N GLY A 233 17.26 -15.17 -31.62
CA GLY A 233 17.20 -14.36 -30.41
C GLY A 233 16.33 -14.98 -29.34
N GLU A 234 16.05 -14.19 -28.33
CA GLU A 234 15.29 -14.59 -27.15
C GLU A 234 14.38 -13.43 -26.69
N LEU A 235 13.16 -13.80 -26.32
CA LEU A 235 12.24 -13.00 -25.55
C LEU A 235 12.08 -13.68 -24.18
N THR A 236 12.38 -12.96 -23.11
CA THR A 236 12.13 -13.40 -21.75
C THR A 236 10.94 -12.64 -21.20
N ILE A 237 9.86 -13.36 -20.87
CA ILE A 237 8.75 -12.81 -20.10
C ILE A 237 9.08 -12.98 -18.62
N ILE A 238 9.23 -11.87 -17.90
CA ILE A 238 9.49 -11.87 -16.46
C ILE A 238 8.16 -11.98 -15.71
N THR A 239 7.18 -11.15 -16.10
CA THR A 239 5.79 -11.27 -15.63
C THR A 239 4.83 -10.93 -16.75
N ASN A 240 3.69 -11.62 -16.78
CA ASN A 240 2.52 -11.31 -17.58
C ASN A 240 1.29 -11.47 -16.71
N ASP A 241 0.84 -10.37 -16.14
CA ASP A 241 -0.28 -10.31 -15.22
C ASP A 241 -1.51 -9.79 -15.96
N ALA A 242 -2.35 -10.71 -16.44
CA ALA A 242 -3.57 -10.40 -17.16
C ALA A 242 -4.65 -9.74 -16.27
N ALA A 243 -4.56 -9.86 -14.94
CA ALA A 243 -5.51 -9.21 -14.04
C ALA A 243 -5.20 -7.72 -13.89
N ASN A 244 -3.91 -7.37 -13.95
CA ASN A 244 -3.41 -6.00 -13.84
C ASN A 244 -2.99 -5.40 -15.20
N GLU A 245 -3.31 -6.07 -16.31
CA GLU A 245 -2.99 -5.61 -17.68
C GLU A 245 -1.51 -5.24 -17.86
N LEU A 246 -0.60 -5.93 -17.16
CA LEU A 246 0.82 -5.58 -17.06
C LEU A 246 1.71 -6.70 -17.59
N ILE A 247 2.63 -6.37 -18.49
CA ILE A 247 3.68 -7.28 -18.92
C ILE A 247 5.07 -6.65 -18.82
N VAL A 248 6.02 -7.41 -18.30
CA VAL A 248 7.42 -7.02 -18.14
C VAL A 248 8.29 -8.10 -18.74
N GLY A 249 9.29 -7.70 -19.52
CA GLY A 249 10.22 -8.64 -20.12
C GLY A 249 11.46 -7.99 -20.69
N THR A 250 12.34 -8.84 -21.18
CA THR A 250 13.56 -8.47 -21.90
C THR A 250 13.63 -9.17 -23.24
N PHE A 251 14.37 -8.60 -24.18
CA PHE A 251 14.54 -9.20 -25.50
C PHE A 251 15.92 -8.90 -26.08
N SER A 252 16.38 -9.82 -26.92
CA SER A 252 17.56 -9.64 -27.76
C SER A 252 17.38 -10.47 -29.02
N PHE A 253 17.71 -9.92 -30.19
CA PHE A 253 17.62 -10.68 -31.44
C PHE A 253 18.55 -10.13 -32.52
N GLN A 254 18.83 -10.98 -33.51
CA GLN A 254 19.47 -10.59 -34.76
C GLN A 254 18.46 -10.63 -35.89
N THR A 255 18.52 -9.68 -36.80
CA THR A 255 17.62 -9.62 -37.95
C THR A 255 18.22 -10.18 -39.25
N ASP A 256 17.39 -10.42 -40.25
CA ASP A 256 17.77 -10.85 -41.60
C ASP A 256 18.68 -9.85 -42.34
N ASP A 257 18.51 -8.55 -42.12
CA ASP A 257 19.38 -7.49 -42.68
C ASP A 257 20.65 -7.24 -41.83
N GLY A 258 20.88 -8.05 -40.78
CA GLY A 258 22.09 -8.01 -39.95
C GLY A 258 22.09 -6.96 -38.83
N PHE A 259 20.92 -6.45 -38.42
CA PHE A 259 20.84 -5.62 -37.22
C PHE A 259 20.92 -6.48 -35.95
N GLU A 260 21.73 -6.05 -35.00
CA GLU A 260 21.84 -6.66 -33.68
C GLU A 260 21.07 -5.81 -32.66
N VAL A 261 20.00 -6.39 -32.12
CA VAL A 261 19.19 -5.79 -31.05
C VAL A 261 19.55 -6.44 -29.73
N THR A 262 20.07 -5.65 -28.80
CA THR A 262 20.61 -6.08 -27.51
C THR A 262 20.10 -5.20 -26.38
N GLU A 263 20.21 -5.69 -25.14
CA GLU A 263 19.76 -4.95 -23.94
C GLU A 263 18.31 -4.45 -24.05
N GLY A 264 17.46 -5.23 -24.73
CA GLY A 264 16.05 -4.92 -24.89
C GLY A 264 15.31 -5.15 -23.57
N ALA A 265 14.53 -4.17 -23.14
CA ALA A 265 13.67 -4.25 -21.97
C ALA A 265 12.34 -3.55 -22.25
N PHE A 266 11.27 -4.09 -21.72
CA PHE A 266 9.96 -3.45 -21.80
C PHE A 266 9.15 -3.64 -20.52
N THR A 267 8.30 -2.67 -20.27
CA THR A 267 7.23 -2.70 -19.27
C THR A 267 6.03 -2.05 -19.92
N ILE A 268 4.95 -2.79 -20.07
CA ILE A 268 3.80 -2.36 -20.87
C ILE A 268 2.53 -2.64 -20.11
N ASN A 269 1.70 -1.60 -19.97
CA ASN A 269 0.29 -1.73 -19.65
C ASN A 269 -0.48 -1.90 -20.98
N TYR A 270 -1.32 -2.91 -21.11
CA TYR A 270 -1.91 -3.33 -22.40
C TYR A 270 -3.42 -3.53 -22.38
#